data_AF-A0A7S1SBW6-F1
#
_entry.id   AF-A0A7S1SBW6-F1
#
_cell.length_a   1.000
_cell.length_b   1.000
_cell.length_c   1.000
_cell.angle_alpha   90.00
_cell.angle_beta   90.00
_cell.angle_gamma   90.00
#
_symmetry.space_group_name_H-M   'P 1'
#
loop_
_entity.id
_entity.type
_entity.pdbx_description
1 polymer ?
#
loop_
_entity_poly.entity_id
_entity_poly.type
_entity_poly.pdbx_seq_one_letter_code
_entity_poly.pdbx_strand_id
1 'polypeptide(L)'
;MSADAQPTPVGPFLVGLIADIQYADREDGTDFSGSERRYFRNALRIAEAAVAHWNAAGVRTVLTLGDAVDGSNAKAGASRTALSSVLGVLGRCSAAERFDLIGNHEL
;
A
#
# COMPACT_ATOMS: atom_id res chain seq x y z
N MET A 1 -1.52 38.00 36.17
CA MET A 1 -0.89 37.80 34.85
C MET A 1 -0.96 36.31 34.58
N SER A 2 -1.97 35.85 33.83
CA SER A 2 -2.10 34.45 33.45
C SER A 2 -1.21 34.22 32.24
N ALA A 3 -0.30 33.25 32.31
CA ALA A 3 0.55 32.89 31.18
C ALA A 3 -0.33 32.26 30.10
N ASP A 4 -0.45 32.93 28.95
CA ASP A 4 -1.03 32.35 27.74
C ASP A 4 -0.20 31.14 27.33
N ALA A 5 -0.80 29.95 27.39
CA ALA A 5 -0.20 28.74 26.84
C ALA A 5 -0.09 28.93 25.33
N GLN A 6 1.14 29.07 24.82
CA GLN A 6 1.38 29.11 23.38
C GLN A 6 0.90 27.80 22.75
N PRO A 7 0.11 27.82 21.66
CA PRO A 7 -0.30 26.61 20.98
C PRO A 7 0.95 25.86 20.50
N THR A 8 1.05 24.58 20.87
CA THR A 8 2.11 23.69 20.40
C THR A 8 2.15 23.73 18.88
N PRO A 9 3.30 24.00 18.23
CA PRO A 9 3.38 23.98 16.78
C PRO A 9 2.95 22.59 16.27
N VAL A 10 1.79 22.52 15.62
CA VAL A 10 1.32 21.29 15.02
C VAL A 10 2.11 21.13 13.72
N GLY A 11 3.06 20.19 13.71
CA GLY A 11 3.79 19.83 12.51
C GLY A 11 2.84 19.38 11.38
N PRO A 12 3.34 19.27 10.14
CA PRO A 12 2.50 18.85 9.02
C PRO A 12 1.88 17.48 9.28
N PHE A 13 0.62 17.31 8.86
CA PHE A 13 0.00 16.00 8.81
C PHE A 13 0.50 15.25 7.58
N LEU A 14 1.27 14.18 7.82
CA LEU A 14 1.88 13.37 6.76
C LEU A 14 1.07 12.10 6.54
N VAL A 15 0.70 11.87 5.28
CA VAL A 15 -0.10 10.74 4.83
C VAL A 15 0.67 9.93 3.79
N GLY A 16 0.79 8.63 4.02
CA GLY A 16 1.27 7.68 3.02
C GLY A 16 0.10 7.22 2.15
N LEU A 17 0.29 7.22 0.83
CA LEU A 17 -0.74 6.80 -0.13
C LEU A 17 -0.14 5.80 -1.11
N ILE A 18 -0.85 4.70 -1.34
CA ILE A 18 -0.54 3.74 -2.40
C ILE A 18 -1.82 3.19 -3.02
N ALA A 19 -1.79 2.89 -4.31
CA ALA A 19 -2.91 2.34 -5.07
C ALA A 19 -2.39 1.27 -6.02
N ASP A 20 -3.28 0.38 -6.46
CA ASP A 20 -3.03 -0.54 -7.57
C ASP A 20 -1.72 -1.33 -7.41
N ILE A 21 -1.45 -1.84 -6.20
CA ILE A 21 -0.28 -2.70 -5.98
C ILE A 21 -0.38 -3.90 -6.92
N GLN A 22 -1.57 -4.49 -7.08
CA GLN A 22 -1.88 -5.55 -8.03
C GLN A 22 -0.80 -6.66 -8.01
N TYR A 23 -0.41 -7.09 -6.81
CA TYR A 23 0.63 -8.10 -6.64
C TYR A 23 0.16 -9.46 -7.16
N ALA A 24 1.06 -10.16 -7.85
CA ALA A 24 0.95 -11.59 -8.13
C ALA A 24 2.35 -12.21 -8.22
N ASP A 25 2.50 -13.44 -7.73
CA ASP A 25 3.75 -14.19 -7.88
C ASP A 25 3.85 -14.83 -9.27
N ARG A 26 4.06 -13.98 -10.28
CA ARG A 26 4.18 -14.40 -11.68
C ARG A 26 5.14 -13.51 -12.45
N GLU A 27 5.55 -13.98 -13.62
CA GLU A 27 6.35 -13.19 -14.55
C GLU A 27 5.62 -11.93 -15.00
N ASP A 28 6.41 -10.88 -15.27
CA ASP A 28 5.93 -9.63 -15.84
C ASP A 28 5.13 -9.88 -17.12
N GLY A 29 4.06 -9.11 -17.27
CA GLY A 29 3.13 -9.28 -18.38
C GLY A 29 2.55 -7.95 -18.81
N THR A 30 1.34 -7.99 -19.31
CA THR A 30 0.58 -6.81 -19.67
C THR A 30 -0.73 -6.74 -18.89
N ASP A 31 -1.36 -5.59 -18.94
CA ASP A 31 -2.76 -5.43 -18.56
C ASP A 31 -3.69 -6.27 -19.47
N PHE A 32 -4.99 -6.23 -19.18
CA PHE A 32 -5.99 -7.00 -19.93
C PHE A 32 -6.05 -6.60 -21.42
N SER A 33 -5.81 -5.33 -21.73
CA SER A 33 -5.83 -4.84 -23.11
C SER A 33 -4.55 -5.16 -23.88
N GLY A 34 -3.47 -5.54 -23.18
CA GLY A 34 -2.18 -5.83 -23.78
C GLY A 34 -1.33 -4.59 -24.06
N SER A 35 -1.79 -3.39 -23.70
CA SER A 35 -1.10 -2.13 -24.00
C SER A 35 -0.09 -1.74 -22.94
N GLU A 36 -0.37 -2.02 -21.66
CA GLU A 36 0.43 -1.55 -20.54
C GLU A 36 1.22 -2.67 -19.89
N ARG A 37 2.50 -2.43 -19.62
CA ARG A 37 3.37 -3.40 -18.95
C ARG A 37 3.02 -3.48 -17.46
N ARG A 38 2.90 -4.70 -16.94
CA ARG A 38 2.70 -4.99 -15.50
C ARG A 38 3.89 -5.73 -14.91
N TYR A 39 4.39 -5.24 -13.78
CA TYR A 39 5.55 -5.78 -13.08
C TYR A 39 5.14 -6.46 -11.76
N PHE A 40 4.48 -7.60 -11.86
CA PHE A 40 3.72 -8.20 -10.75
C PHE A 40 4.54 -8.46 -9.49
N ARG A 41 5.72 -9.09 -9.61
CA ARG A 41 6.61 -9.32 -8.45
C ARG A 41 7.27 -8.04 -7.95
N ASN A 42 7.56 -7.12 -8.86
CA ASN A 42 8.19 -5.86 -8.50
C ASN A 42 7.25 -4.96 -7.68
N ALA A 43 5.94 -5.07 -7.88
CA ALA A 43 4.97 -4.31 -7.12
C ALA A 43 5.09 -4.53 -5.61
N LEU A 44 5.40 -5.76 -5.16
CA LEU A 44 5.64 -6.03 -3.75
C LEU A 44 6.87 -5.25 -3.24
N ARG A 45 7.98 -5.25 -4.01
CA ARG A 45 9.19 -4.49 -3.68
C ARG A 45 8.95 -2.98 -3.61
N ILE A 46 8.12 -2.45 -4.50
CA ILE A 46 7.69 -1.05 -4.45
C ILE A 46 6.92 -0.77 -3.16
N ALA A 47 6.02 -1.65 -2.75
CA ALA A 47 5.32 -1.52 -1.47
C ALA A 47 6.29 -1.58 -0.27
N GLU A 48 7.33 -2.42 -0.31
CA GLU A 48 8.37 -2.43 0.74
C GLU A 48 9.13 -1.10 0.81
N ALA A 49 9.51 -0.55 -0.34
CA ALA A 49 10.19 0.74 -0.42
C ALA A 49 9.31 1.89 0.06
N ALA A 50 8.01 1.87 -0.27
CA ALA A 50 7.05 2.85 0.21
C ALA A 50 6.93 2.80 1.74
N VAL A 51 6.77 1.60 2.32
CA VAL A 51 6.73 1.42 3.78
C VAL A 51 8.00 1.91 4.46
N ALA A 52 9.18 1.57 3.92
CA ALA A 52 10.45 2.05 4.45
C ALA A 52 10.55 3.58 4.42
N HIS A 53 10.10 4.21 3.32
CA HIS A 53 10.06 5.65 3.18
C HIS A 53 9.11 6.31 4.19
N TRP A 54 7.89 5.79 4.34
CA TRP A 54 6.91 6.31 5.30
C TRP A 54 7.40 6.23 6.74
N ASN A 55 8.05 5.13 7.11
CA ASN A 55 8.64 4.95 8.42
C ASN A 55 9.76 5.99 8.68
N ALA A 56 10.63 6.21 7.69
CA ALA A 56 11.70 7.22 7.80
C ALA A 56 11.16 8.66 7.86
N ALA A 57 10.05 8.93 7.16
CA ALA A 57 9.41 10.25 7.14
C ALA A 57 8.52 10.53 8.37
N GLY A 58 8.26 9.54 9.23
CA GLY A 58 7.37 9.68 10.37
C GLY A 58 5.89 9.86 10.00
N VAL A 59 5.47 9.24 8.89
CA VAL A 59 4.05 9.21 8.48
C VAL A 59 3.21 8.59 9.59
N ARG A 60 2.06 9.21 9.90
CA ARG A 60 1.16 8.75 10.98
C ARG A 60 -0.08 8.03 10.46
N THR A 61 -0.42 8.21 9.19
CA THR A 61 -1.60 7.62 8.57
C THR A 61 -1.27 7.11 7.17
N VAL A 62 -1.67 5.88 6.86
CA VAL A 62 -1.51 5.28 5.52
C VAL A 62 -2.87 4.92 4.94
N LEU A 63 -3.05 5.19 3.65
CA LEU A 63 -4.21 4.79 2.87
C LEU A 63 -3.78 3.87 1.72
N THR A 64 -4.44 2.73 1.59
CA THR A 64 -4.40 1.91 0.38
C THR A 64 -5.70 2.11 -0.39
N LEU A 65 -5.62 2.44 -1.68
CA LEU A 65 -6.78 2.82 -2.50
C LEU A 65 -7.43 1.63 -3.24
N GLY A 66 -7.19 0.40 -2.79
CA GLY A 66 -7.70 -0.82 -3.41
C GLY A 66 -6.74 -1.43 -4.43
N ASP A 67 -7.17 -2.56 -5.00
CA ASP A 67 -6.44 -3.37 -5.97
C ASP A 67 -5.06 -3.77 -5.43
N ALA A 68 -5.02 -4.32 -4.21
CA ALA A 68 -3.83 -4.83 -3.55
C ALA A 68 -3.22 -6.03 -4.30
N VAL A 69 -4.07 -6.89 -4.87
CA VAL A 69 -3.67 -8.11 -5.58
C VAL A 69 -4.24 -8.17 -6.99
N ASP A 70 -3.50 -8.76 -7.92
CA ASP A 70 -3.99 -8.93 -9.29
C ASP A 70 -5.01 -10.08 -9.39
N GLY A 71 -5.98 -9.93 -10.29
CA GLY A 71 -7.06 -10.91 -10.49
C GLY A 71 -6.56 -12.28 -10.99
N SER A 72 -5.35 -12.36 -11.55
CA SER A 72 -4.76 -13.64 -11.96
C SER A 72 -4.47 -14.58 -10.78
N ASN A 73 -4.35 -14.08 -9.55
CA ASN A 73 -4.20 -14.91 -8.37
C ASN A 73 -5.42 -15.82 -8.14
N ALA A 74 -6.63 -15.39 -8.50
CA ALA A 74 -7.84 -16.20 -8.37
C ALA A 74 -7.76 -17.43 -9.28
N LYS A 75 -7.29 -17.26 -10.52
CA LYS A 75 -7.09 -18.35 -11.49
C LYS A 75 -6.03 -19.35 -11.04
N ALA A 76 -5.05 -18.89 -10.27
CA ALA A 76 -3.97 -19.71 -9.73
C ALA A 76 -4.27 -20.30 -8.32
N GLY A 77 -5.43 -20.01 -7.73
CA GLY A 77 -5.73 -20.41 -6.34
C GLY A 77 -4.83 -19.74 -5.29
N ALA A 78 -4.18 -18.62 -5.64
CA ALA A 78 -3.14 -17.97 -4.84
C ALA A 78 -3.61 -16.69 -4.12
N SER A 79 -4.88 -16.28 -4.25
CA SER A 79 -5.38 -14.98 -3.76
C SER A 79 -5.09 -14.73 -2.29
N ARG A 80 -5.27 -15.74 -1.42
CA ARG A 80 -4.99 -15.59 0.02
C ARG A 80 -3.49 -15.36 0.27
N THR A 81 -2.63 -16.15 -0.34
CA THR A 81 -1.16 -16.02 -0.20
C THR A 81 -0.66 -14.69 -0.73
N ALA A 82 -1.18 -14.25 -1.89
CA ALA A 82 -0.85 -12.95 -2.46
C ALA A 82 -1.28 -11.80 -1.53
N LEU A 83 -2.52 -11.83 -1.03
CA LEU A 83 -3.02 -10.82 -0.10
C LEU A 83 -2.23 -10.82 1.21
N SER A 84 -1.93 -11.98 1.78
CA SER A 84 -1.08 -12.10 2.97
C SER A 84 0.32 -11.52 2.75
N SER A 85 0.87 -11.65 1.54
CA SER A 85 2.18 -11.06 1.20
C SER A 85 2.10 -9.53 1.24
N VAL A 86 1.09 -8.94 0.60
CA VAL A 86 0.88 -7.48 0.57
C VAL A 86 0.59 -6.94 1.98
N LEU A 87 -0.33 -7.56 2.71
CA LEU A 87 -0.67 -7.17 4.08
C LEU A 87 0.52 -7.34 5.04
N GLY A 88 1.36 -8.35 4.83
CA GLY A 88 2.59 -8.55 5.57
C GLY A 88 3.59 -7.42 5.35
N VAL A 89 3.73 -6.94 4.12
CA VAL A 89 4.55 -5.76 3.81
C VAL A 89 3.99 -4.50 4.46
N LEU A 90 2.69 -4.22 4.24
CA LEU A 90 2.01 -3.03 4.77
C LEU A 90 1.95 -3.01 6.30
N GLY A 91 1.89 -4.19 6.94
CA GLY A 91 1.90 -4.34 8.40
C GLY A 91 3.23 -3.96 9.06
N ARG A 92 4.30 -3.78 8.29
CA ARG A 92 5.59 -3.26 8.78
C ARG A 92 5.63 -1.73 8.87
N CYS A 93 4.56 -1.03 8.47
CA CYS A 93 4.49 0.41 8.62
C CYS A 93 4.30 0.80 10.09
N SER A 94 5.06 1.81 10.55
CA SER A 94 4.98 2.35 11.90
C SER A 94 3.88 3.42 12.06
N ALA A 95 3.09 3.67 11.01
CA ALA A 95 1.94 4.57 11.07
C ALA A 95 0.94 4.08 12.13
N ALA A 96 0.31 5.03 12.83
CA ALA A 96 -0.65 4.72 13.87
C ALA A 96 -1.97 4.19 13.29
N GLU A 97 -2.34 4.69 12.11
CA GLU A 97 -3.60 4.37 11.45
C GLU A 97 -3.33 3.87 10.02
N ARG A 98 -4.02 2.80 9.61
CA ARG A 98 -4.05 2.32 8.23
C ARG A 98 -5.49 2.10 7.78
N PHE A 99 -5.85 2.67 6.65
CA PHE A 99 -7.15 2.48 6.01
C PHE A 99 -6.95 1.72 4.70
N ASP A 100 -7.65 0.59 4.57
CA ASP A 100 -7.60 -0.24 3.39
C ASP A 100 -8.94 -0.14 2.64
N LEU A 101 -8.93 0.49 1.47
CA LEU A 101 -10.08 0.54 0.57
C LEU A 101 -10.12 -0.74 -0.26
N ILE A 102 -11.33 -1.13 -0.68
CA ILE A 102 -11.56 -2.33 -1.49
C ILE A 102 -11.73 -1.88 -2.94
N GLY A 103 -10.87 -2.37 -3.83
CA GLY A 103 -10.94 -2.16 -5.27
C GLY A 103 -11.74 -3.25 -5.97
N ASN A 104 -11.81 -3.17 -7.29
CA ASN A 104 -12.58 -4.12 -8.10
C ASN A 104 -11.89 -5.47 -8.25
N HIS A 105 -10.58 -5.57 -8.01
CA HIS A 105 -9.86 -6.85 -8.02
C HIS A 105 -9.98 -7.64 -6.71
N GLU A 106 -10.52 -7.04 -5.65
CA GLU A 106 -10.81 -7.70 -4.38
C GLU A 106 -12.18 -8.40 -4.32
N LEU A 107 -13.07 -8.16 -5.30
CA LEU A 107 -14.44 -8.71 -5.37
C LEU A 107 -14.53 -9.99 -6.20
#